data_AF-A0A6B0T5A9-F1
#
_entry.id   AF-A0A6B0T5A9-F1
#
_cell.length_a   1.000
_cell.length_b   1.000
_cell.length_c   1.000
_cell.angle_alpha   90.00
_cell.angle_beta   90.00
_cell.angle_gamma   90.00
#
_symmetry.space_group_name_H-M   'P 1'
#
loop_
_entity.id
_entity.type
_entity.pdbx_description
1 polymer ?
#
loop_
_entity_poly.entity_id
_entity_poly.type
_entity_poly.pdbx_seq_one_letter_code
_entity_poly.pdbx_strand_id
1 'polypeptide(L)'
;MSLTRTILREKLTPGGSTDDPEEAVLDALDGSIESGEEIKYQLPGKGTIVREQDGQTRERTVAGDATALAVVTDRKLVFVLAGPDQSSRIDLSYTELKSVDADDGLLRSTLTVEVWGAGEYRFAIADASDLGAAVQYLQQSSECWDRVIAVLEDAADRTAEMGERIEAGDLEAAREKREAATAKIDRSREYLARFDIEPPTALETKIAAAERERDRTEIRTRIARAETLITEGTHYTDAREYTRAYRSFWYARDHLETAASIARSGDVTEPAEIDAKLETLETRLSHLEVRPRALARQACERAEGTDKLAVEVEAWQEAFEHYRDALTAGWGTDLEFSGDVETLRSRIETVVGTLIERRADLAADLEAEGDDCRERDPATARRRYDEALEQLEAALQLAREFRSGDPDALATDRERIGAKRYNVDG
;
A
#
# COMPACT_ATOMS: atom_id res chain seq x y z
N MET A 1 -16.87 -20.13 16.74
CA MET A 1 -18.05 -20.81 17.32
C MET A 1 -17.57 -21.83 18.33
N SER A 2 -18.25 -22.02 19.46
CA SER A 2 -17.92 -23.07 20.44
C SER A 2 -18.15 -24.45 19.83
N LEU A 3 -17.39 -25.47 20.25
CA LEU A 3 -17.70 -26.85 19.91
C LEU A 3 -19.11 -27.22 20.42
N THR A 4 -19.88 -27.96 19.63
CA THR A 4 -21.13 -28.55 20.13
C THR A 4 -20.80 -29.63 21.16
N ARG A 5 -21.63 -29.75 22.20
CA ARG A 5 -21.49 -30.72 23.31
C ARG A 5 -21.21 -32.15 22.83
N THR A 6 -21.80 -32.56 21.71
CA THR A 6 -21.56 -33.87 21.07
C THR A 6 -20.12 -34.03 20.59
N ILE A 7 -19.53 -33.01 19.97
CA ILE A 7 -18.14 -33.05 19.47
C ILE A 7 -17.16 -32.99 20.64
N LEU A 8 -17.47 -32.20 21.68
CA LEU A 8 -16.65 -32.11 22.88
C LEU A 8 -16.59 -33.47 23.61
N ARG A 9 -17.73 -34.16 23.71
CA ARG A 9 -17.80 -35.53 24.24
C ARG A 9 -16.89 -36.49 23.45
N GLU A 10 -16.99 -36.49 22.12
CA GLU A 10 -16.15 -37.33 21.25
C GLU A 10 -14.65 -37.05 21.44
N LYS A 11 -14.26 -35.78 21.59
CA LYS A 11 -12.86 -35.38 21.81
C LYS A 11 -12.32 -35.73 23.20
N LEU A 12 -13.19 -35.83 24.20
CA LEU A 12 -12.81 -36.16 25.58
C LEU A 12 -12.77 -37.66 25.86
N THR A 13 -13.44 -38.49 25.05
CA THR A 13 -13.36 -39.95 25.18
C THR A 13 -12.05 -40.48 24.57
N PRO A 14 -11.08 -40.99 25.35
CA PRO A 14 -9.86 -41.57 24.80
C PRO A 14 -10.19 -42.80 23.95
N GLY A 15 -9.50 -43.00 22.83
CA GLY A 15 -9.80 -44.01 21.81
C GLY A 15 -10.21 -45.39 22.35
N GLY A 16 -11.54 -45.61 22.48
CA GLY A 16 -12.14 -46.88 22.91
C GLY A 16 -12.44 -47.04 24.40
N SER A 17 -12.27 -46.00 25.23
CA SER A 17 -12.76 -45.99 26.61
C SER A 17 -14.29 -46.04 26.68
N THR A 18 -14.84 -46.81 27.62
CA THR A 18 -16.28 -46.87 27.90
C THR A 18 -16.76 -45.82 28.91
N ASP A 19 -15.85 -45.05 29.52
CA ASP A 19 -16.20 -44.03 30.49
C ASP A 19 -16.55 -42.71 29.76
N ASP A 20 -17.85 -42.45 29.67
CA ASP A 20 -18.40 -41.20 29.14
C ASP A 20 -17.99 -40.03 30.07
N PRO A 21 -17.42 -38.92 29.56
CA PRO A 21 -17.09 -37.77 30.39
C PRO A 21 -18.32 -37.27 31.15
N GLU A 22 -18.14 -36.96 32.44
CA GLU A 22 -19.20 -36.44 33.29
C GLU A 22 -19.82 -35.17 32.69
N GLU A 23 -21.15 -35.07 32.71
CA GLU A 23 -21.86 -33.91 32.14
C GLU A 23 -21.42 -32.58 32.75
N ALA A 24 -21.04 -32.58 34.03
CA ALA A 24 -20.53 -31.39 34.71
C ALA A 24 -19.18 -30.90 34.13
N VAL A 25 -18.33 -31.82 33.63
CA VAL A 25 -17.07 -31.48 32.94
C VAL A 25 -17.36 -30.92 31.55
N LEU A 26 -18.32 -31.52 30.82
CA LEU A 26 -18.76 -31.01 29.52
C LEU A 26 -19.35 -29.61 29.63
N ASP A 27 -20.19 -29.36 30.64
CA ASP A 27 -20.76 -28.04 30.93
C ASP A 27 -19.67 -27.02 31.31
N ALA A 28 -18.65 -27.43 32.07
CA ALA A 28 -17.55 -26.55 32.45
C ALA A 28 -16.66 -26.17 31.24
N LEU A 29 -16.45 -27.10 30.31
CA LEU A 29 -15.65 -26.90 29.11
C LEU A 29 -16.42 -26.25 27.95
N ASP A 30 -17.75 -26.16 28.03
CA ASP A 30 -18.55 -25.47 27.03
C ASP A 30 -18.12 -24.00 26.89
N GLY A 31 -17.97 -23.56 25.65
CA GLY A 31 -17.43 -22.25 25.30
C GLY A 31 -15.95 -22.02 25.61
N SER A 32 -15.24 -22.97 26.24
CA SER A 32 -13.78 -22.89 26.43
C SER A 32 -13.06 -23.32 25.16
N ILE A 33 -13.40 -24.48 24.61
CA ILE A 33 -12.68 -25.05 23.46
C ILE A 33 -13.35 -24.60 22.17
N GLU A 34 -12.59 -23.91 21.32
CA GLU A 34 -13.09 -23.35 20.06
C GLU A 34 -13.29 -24.44 18.98
N SER A 35 -14.19 -24.18 18.04
CA SER A 35 -14.27 -24.98 16.80
C SER A 35 -12.94 -24.89 16.05
N GLY A 36 -12.26 -26.02 15.92
CA GLY A 36 -10.92 -26.14 15.32
C GLY A 36 -9.78 -26.30 16.33
N GLU A 37 -10.03 -26.15 17.64
CA GLU A 37 -9.04 -26.41 18.69
C GLU A 37 -8.95 -27.93 18.98
N GLU A 38 -7.73 -28.45 19.08
CA GLU A 38 -7.46 -29.88 19.23
C GLU A 38 -6.99 -30.20 20.66
N ILE A 39 -7.57 -31.24 21.26
CA ILE A 39 -7.12 -31.76 22.55
C ILE A 39 -5.94 -32.69 22.30
N LYS A 40 -4.80 -32.41 22.94
CA LYS A 40 -3.57 -33.21 22.84
C LYS A 40 -3.38 -34.11 24.05
N TYR A 41 -3.69 -33.62 25.25
CA TYR A 41 -3.61 -34.40 26.49
C TYR A 41 -4.77 -34.10 27.43
N GLN A 42 -5.13 -35.12 28.23
CA GLN A 42 -6.10 -35.03 29.31
C GLN A 42 -5.44 -35.62 30.57
N LEU A 43 -5.32 -34.81 31.62
CA LEU A 43 -4.66 -35.20 32.86
C LEU A 43 -5.68 -35.19 34.01
N PRO A 44 -6.18 -36.36 34.45
CA PRO A 44 -7.09 -36.47 35.59
C PRO A 44 -6.42 -35.97 36.87
N GLY A 45 -7.14 -35.18 37.67
CA GLY A 45 -6.64 -34.56 38.90
C GLY A 45 -7.33 -35.06 40.17
N LYS A 46 -6.81 -34.63 41.33
CA LYS A 46 -7.30 -35.02 42.67
C LYS A 46 -8.28 -34.03 43.33
N GLY A 47 -8.87 -33.11 42.59
CA GLY A 47 -9.93 -32.20 43.11
C GLY A 47 -9.48 -30.80 43.55
N THR A 48 -8.20 -30.46 43.41
CA THR A 48 -7.63 -29.21 43.94
C THR A 48 -6.70 -28.51 42.95
N ILE A 49 -6.89 -27.20 42.79
CA ILE A 49 -5.92 -26.30 42.14
C ILE A 49 -5.41 -25.31 43.19
N VAL A 50 -4.10 -25.26 43.39
CA VAL A 50 -3.47 -24.28 44.29
C VAL A 50 -2.85 -23.18 43.44
N ARG A 51 -3.13 -21.91 43.76
CA ARG A 51 -2.49 -20.75 43.15
C ARG A 51 -1.67 -20.01 44.18
N GLU A 52 -0.40 -19.73 43.88
CA GLU A 52 0.49 -18.91 44.69
C GLU A 52 0.84 -17.61 43.96
N GLN A 53 0.56 -16.47 44.59
CA GLN A 53 0.87 -15.15 44.05
C GLN A 53 1.26 -14.20 45.19
N ASP A 54 2.38 -13.49 45.05
CA ASP A 54 2.85 -12.47 46.01
C ASP A 54 2.91 -12.97 47.47
N GLY A 55 3.31 -14.22 47.67
CA GLY A 55 3.37 -14.87 49.00
C GLY A 55 2.00 -15.25 49.59
N GLN A 56 0.91 -15.12 48.83
CA GLN A 56 -0.43 -15.60 49.18
C GLN A 56 -0.74 -16.91 48.45
N THR A 57 -1.16 -17.92 49.20
CA THR A 57 -1.67 -19.19 48.66
C THR A 57 -3.20 -19.16 48.64
N ARG A 58 -3.80 -19.40 47.48
CA ARG A 58 -5.25 -19.54 47.30
C ARG A 58 -5.54 -20.93 46.75
N GLU A 59 -6.33 -21.69 47.48
CA GLU A 59 -6.78 -23.01 47.05
C GLU A 59 -8.16 -22.88 46.39
N ARG A 60 -8.32 -23.57 45.27
CA ARG A 60 -9.60 -23.70 44.57
C ARG A 60 -10.00 -25.16 44.60
N THR A 61 -11.15 -25.42 45.22
CA THR A 61 -11.81 -26.73 45.33
C THR A 61 -13.28 -26.57 45.00
N VAL A 62 -13.91 -27.65 44.54
CA VAL A 62 -15.36 -27.75 44.41
C VAL A 62 -15.86 -28.72 45.48
N ALA A 63 -17.03 -28.45 46.07
CA ALA A 63 -17.60 -29.30 47.10
C ALA A 63 -18.13 -30.63 46.54
N GLY A 64 -18.02 -31.71 47.34
CA GLY A 64 -18.51 -33.04 46.98
C GLY A 64 -17.51 -33.87 46.19
N ASP A 65 -17.98 -34.95 45.57
CA ASP A 65 -17.20 -35.81 44.67
C ASP A 65 -16.98 -35.07 43.33
N ALA A 66 -16.05 -34.11 43.34
CA ALA A 66 -15.75 -33.27 42.19
C ALA A 66 -14.69 -33.92 41.28
N THR A 67 -14.97 -33.94 39.98
CA THR A 67 -14.02 -34.30 38.93
C THR A 67 -13.03 -33.16 38.73
N ALA A 68 -11.74 -33.47 38.72
CA ALA A 68 -10.69 -32.53 38.35
C ALA A 68 -10.01 -33.00 37.07
N LEU A 69 -9.81 -32.08 36.13
CA LEU A 69 -9.20 -32.38 34.83
C LEU A 69 -8.34 -31.20 34.37
N ALA A 70 -7.13 -31.48 33.90
CA ALA A 70 -6.37 -30.54 33.09
C ALA A 70 -6.42 -30.98 31.62
N VAL A 71 -6.87 -30.10 30.75
CA VAL A 71 -6.97 -30.33 29.30
C VAL A 71 -5.91 -29.49 28.61
N VAL A 72 -5.01 -30.14 27.90
CA VAL A 72 -3.95 -29.51 27.10
C VAL A 72 -4.42 -29.49 25.64
N THR A 73 -4.54 -28.31 25.06
CA THR A 73 -4.94 -28.14 23.65
C THR A 73 -3.78 -27.69 22.78
N ASP A 74 -4.00 -27.46 21.48
CA ASP A 74 -3.00 -26.83 20.61
C ASP A 74 -2.87 -25.30 20.84
N ARG A 75 -3.68 -24.72 21.76
CA ARG A 75 -3.76 -23.27 21.99
C ARG A 75 -3.54 -22.84 23.44
N LYS A 76 -3.95 -23.67 24.39
CA LYS A 76 -3.99 -23.32 25.81
C LYS A 76 -4.06 -24.55 26.72
N LEU A 77 -3.79 -24.31 27.99
CA LEU A 77 -4.04 -25.24 29.08
C LEU A 77 -5.33 -24.82 29.81
N VAL A 78 -6.24 -25.77 30.03
CA VAL A 78 -7.49 -25.53 30.75
C VAL A 78 -7.57 -26.42 31.98
N PHE A 79 -7.63 -25.82 33.17
CA PHE A 79 -7.95 -26.54 34.40
C PHE A 79 -9.45 -26.49 34.67
N VAL A 80 -10.03 -27.65 34.97
CA VAL A 80 -11.46 -27.83 35.28
C VAL A 80 -11.58 -28.51 36.63
N LEU A 81 -12.44 -27.95 37.49
CA LEU A 81 -13.00 -28.61 38.67
C LEU A 81 -14.52 -28.61 38.49
N ALA A 82 -15.14 -29.77 38.40
CA ALA A 82 -16.58 -29.91 38.14
C ALA A 82 -17.20 -30.80 39.22
N GLY A 83 -18.23 -30.31 39.89
CA GLY A 83 -19.04 -31.06 40.84
C GLY A 83 -20.53 -30.92 40.53
N PRO A 84 -21.41 -31.59 41.31
CA PRO A 84 -22.83 -31.70 41.00
C PRO A 84 -23.57 -30.36 40.84
N ASP A 85 -23.19 -29.37 41.67
CA ASP A 85 -23.89 -28.08 41.76
C ASP A 85 -22.99 -26.89 41.39
N GLN A 86 -21.70 -27.12 41.15
CA GLN A 86 -20.72 -26.07 40.92
C GLN A 86 -19.57 -26.55 40.03
N SER A 87 -19.13 -25.69 39.11
CA SER A 87 -17.90 -25.89 38.36
C SER A 87 -17.00 -24.66 38.42
N SER A 88 -15.72 -24.87 38.17
CA SER A 88 -14.68 -23.85 38.16
C SER A 88 -13.70 -24.15 37.03
N ARG A 89 -13.34 -23.11 36.28
CA ARG A 89 -12.41 -23.20 35.15
C ARG A 89 -11.30 -22.16 35.25
N ILE A 90 -10.12 -22.50 34.75
CA ILE A 90 -8.97 -21.60 34.55
C ILE A 90 -8.39 -21.92 33.17
N ASP A 91 -8.40 -20.93 32.28
CA ASP A 91 -7.80 -21.02 30.96
C ASP A 91 -6.45 -20.26 31.02
N LEU A 92 -5.36 -20.90 30.58
CA LEU A 92 -4.02 -20.32 30.54
C LEU A 92 -3.49 -20.36 29.11
N SER A 93 -3.25 -19.19 28.51
CA SER A 93 -2.70 -19.12 27.15
C SER A 93 -1.22 -19.48 27.15
N TYR A 94 -0.75 -20.12 26.07
CA TYR A 94 0.66 -20.47 25.91
C TYR A 94 1.62 -19.29 25.90
N THR A 95 1.14 -18.10 25.52
CA THR A 95 1.92 -16.85 25.58
C THR A 95 2.03 -16.23 26.97
N GLU A 96 1.26 -16.74 27.94
CA GLU A 96 1.28 -16.26 29.32
C GLU A 96 2.12 -17.17 30.24
N LEU A 97 2.47 -18.37 29.76
CA LEU A 97 3.25 -19.34 30.50
C LEU A 97 4.70 -18.89 30.58
N LYS A 98 5.26 -18.94 31.79
CA LYS A 98 6.67 -18.64 32.07
C LYS A 98 7.48 -19.92 32.22
N SER A 99 6.95 -20.89 32.96
CA SER A 99 7.52 -22.23 33.04
C SER A 99 6.42 -23.26 33.28
N VAL A 100 6.69 -24.49 32.87
CA VAL A 100 5.84 -25.63 33.11
C VAL A 100 6.74 -26.74 33.61
N ASP A 101 6.44 -27.27 34.78
CA ASP A 101 7.24 -28.27 35.46
C ASP A 101 6.33 -29.36 36.01
N ALA A 102 6.87 -30.56 36.20
CA ALA A 102 6.18 -31.60 36.96
C ALA A 102 7.10 -32.19 38.02
N ASP A 103 6.52 -32.43 39.18
CA ASP A 103 7.12 -33.27 40.21
C ASP A 103 6.42 -34.63 40.15
N ASP A 104 7.11 -35.66 39.69
CA ASP A 104 6.63 -37.05 39.66
C ASP A 104 7.27 -37.83 40.81
N GLY A 105 6.73 -37.64 42.01
CA GLY A 105 7.14 -38.38 43.20
C GLY A 105 6.41 -39.72 43.30
N LEU A 106 7.06 -40.74 43.90
CA LEU A 106 6.52 -42.10 44.17
C LEU A 106 5.11 -42.16 44.79
N LEU A 107 4.61 -41.07 45.39
CA LEU A 107 3.31 -40.98 46.05
C LEU A 107 2.39 -39.88 45.50
N ARG A 108 2.94 -38.88 44.80
CA ARG A 108 2.22 -37.69 44.35
C ARG A 108 2.89 -37.13 43.10
N SER A 109 2.11 -37.05 42.03
CA SER A 109 2.49 -36.35 40.81
C SER A 109 1.76 -35.00 40.77
N THR A 110 2.48 -33.93 40.46
CA THR A 110 1.94 -32.55 40.43
C THR A 110 2.40 -31.84 39.18
N LEU A 111 1.48 -31.20 38.46
CA LEU A 111 1.77 -30.26 37.39
C LEU A 111 1.87 -28.85 37.98
N THR A 112 2.97 -28.16 37.72
CA THR A 112 3.24 -26.79 38.16
C THR A 112 3.39 -25.89 36.94
N VAL A 113 2.67 -24.77 36.94
CA VAL A 113 2.64 -23.81 35.83
C VAL A 113 2.84 -22.41 36.37
N GLU A 114 3.98 -21.81 36.06
CA GLU A 114 4.23 -20.40 36.38
C GLU A 114 3.68 -19.51 35.25
N VAL A 115 2.92 -18.48 35.61
CA VAL A 115 2.24 -17.58 34.66
C VAL A 115 2.64 -16.13 34.94
N TRP A 116 3.00 -15.39 33.89
CA TRP A 116 3.41 -14.00 34.00
C TRP A 116 2.33 -13.15 34.69
N GLY A 117 2.69 -12.48 35.79
CA GLY A 117 1.78 -11.61 36.54
C GLY A 117 0.65 -12.31 37.30
N ALA A 118 0.44 -13.61 37.11
CA ALA A 118 -0.60 -14.39 37.78
C ALA A 118 -0.06 -15.36 38.85
N GLY A 119 1.24 -15.60 38.88
CA GLY A 119 1.90 -16.46 39.85
C GLY A 119 1.91 -17.92 39.42
N GLU A 120 2.04 -18.84 40.38
CA GLU A 120 2.22 -20.26 40.13
C GLU A 120 0.93 -21.03 40.39
N TYR A 121 0.55 -21.91 39.47
CA TYR A 121 -0.56 -22.85 39.60
C TYR A 121 0.00 -24.26 39.81
N ARG A 122 -0.46 -24.95 40.86
CA ARG A 122 -0.16 -26.36 41.11
C ARG A 122 -1.44 -27.19 41.03
N PHE A 123 -1.37 -28.27 40.27
CA PHE A 123 -2.47 -29.18 40.03
C PHE A 123 -2.06 -30.61 40.36
N ALA A 124 -2.72 -31.20 41.35
CA ALA A 124 -2.41 -32.54 41.81
C ALA A 124 -2.98 -33.58 40.82
N ILE A 125 -2.13 -34.45 40.31
CA ILE A 125 -2.44 -35.43 39.27
C ILE A 125 -2.86 -36.77 39.91
N ALA A 126 -3.96 -37.33 39.41
CA ALA A 126 -4.49 -38.63 39.80
C ALA A 126 -3.85 -39.75 38.99
N ASP A 127 -3.69 -39.56 37.68
CA ASP A 127 -3.00 -40.46 36.76
C ASP A 127 -1.89 -39.73 36.01
N ALA A 128 -0.65 -40.17 36.23
CA ALA A 128 0.56 -39.52 35.72
C ALA A 128 1.09 -40.16 34.42
N SER A 129 0.36 -41.12 33.83
CA SER A 129 0.79 -41.84 32.61
C SER A 129 1.26 -40.90 31.49
N ASP A 130 0.53 -39.81 31.28
CA ASP A 130 0.78 -38.83 30.22
C ASP A 130 1.42 -37.52 30.71
N LEU A 131 1.70 -37.40 32.02
CA LEU A 131 2.16 -36.14 32.62
C LEU A 131 3.48 -35.64 32.02
N GLY A 132 4.46 -36.53 31.84
CA GLY A 132 5.76 -36.17 31.25
C GLY A 132 5.63 -35.69 29.80
N ALA A 133 4.84 -36.38 28.98
CA ALA A 133 4.59 -36.00 27.60
C ALA A 133 3.83 -34.67 27.50
N ALA A 134 2.82 -34.48 28.36
CA ALA A 134 2.05 -33.24 28.43
C ALA A 134 2.91 -32.03 28.85
N VAL A 135 3.81 -32.19 29.82
CA VAL A 135 4.75 -31.13 30.24
C VAL A 135 5.70 -30.78 29.10
N GLN A 136 6.29 -31.78 28.44
CA GLN A 136 7.16 -31.55 27.29
C GLN A 136 6.43 -30.82 26.17
N TYR A 137 5.18 -31.21 25.87
CA TYR A 137 4.35 -30.53 24.88
C TYR A 137 4.05 -29.08 25.26
N LEU A 138 3.67 -28.83 26.52
CA LEU A 138 3.37 -27.49 27.02
C LEU A 138 4.59 -26.56 26.95
N GLN A 139 5.77 -27.04 27.31
CA GLN A 139 7.03 -26.29 27.21
C GLN A 139 7.35 -25.93 25.75
N GLN A 140 7.31 -26.92 24.85
CA GLN A 140 7.59 -26.69 23.43
C GLN A 140 6.54 -25.79 22.77
N SER A 141 5.26 -25.97 23.11
CA SER A 141 4.17 -25.15 22.58
C SER A 141 4.28 -23.71 23.06
N SER A 142 4.53 -23.47 24.35
CA SER A 142 4.74 -22.11 24.88
C SER A 142 5.89 -21.39 24.16
N GLU A 143 7.05 -22.02 24.02
CA GLU A 143 8.19 -21.42 23.31
C GLU A 143 7.90 -21.19 21.81
N CYS A 144 7.16 -22.10 21.17
CA CYS A 144 6.75 -21.98 19.78
C CYS A 144 5.80 -20.78 19.58
N TRP A 145 4.75 -20.71 20.40
CA TRP A 145 3.77 -19.64 20.37
C TRP A 145 4.42 -18.28 20.61
N ASP A 146 5.27 -18.14 21.62
CA ASP A 146 5.97 -16.88 21.90
C ASP A 146 6.79 -16.39 20.69
N ARG A 147 7.58 -17.28 20.08
CA ARG A 147 8.41 -16.92 18.93
C ARG A 147 7.61 -16.57 17.69
N VAL A 148 6.57 -17.35 17.39
CA VAL A 148 5.74 -17.12 16.20
C VAL A 148 4.96 -15.82 16.36
N ILE A 149 4.31 -15.60 17.50
CA ILE A 149 3.51 -14.39 17.73
C ILE A 149 4.39 -13.12 17.68
N ALA A 150 5.54 -13.11 18.36
CA ALA A 150 6.43 -11.94 18.35
C ALA A 150 6.90 -11.58 16.92
N VAL A 151 7.17 -12.57 16.07
CA VAL A 151 7.56 -12.34 14.67
C VAL A 151 6.40 -11.89 13.80
N LEU A 152 5.18 -12.37 14.06
CA LEU A 152 3.98 -11.92 13.36
C LEU A 152 3.58 -10.49 13.73
N GLU A 153 3.80 -10.08 14.99
CA GLU A 153 3.64 -8.68 15.42
C GLU A 153 4.61 -7.76 14.67
N ASP A 154 5.90 -8.14 14.58
CA ASP A 154 6.88 -7.44 13.76
C ASP A 154 6.44 -7.35 12.27
N ALA A 155 5.86 -8.43 11.73
CA ALA A 155 5.37 -8.44 10.34
C ALA A 155 4.18 -7.49 10.13
N ALA A 156 3.30 -7.37 11.13
CA ALA A 156 2.18 -6.44 11.12
C ALA A 156 2.66 -4.98 11.12
N ASP A 157 3.66 -4.66 11.95
CA ASP A 157 4.27 -3.33 11.96
C ASP A 157 4.89 -2.95 10.60
N ARG A 158 5.62 -3.89 9.97
CA ARG A 158 6.18 -3.65 8.62
C ARG A 158 5.10 -3.53 7.55
N THR A 159 3.99 -4.25 7.69
CA THR A 159 2.83 -4.14 6.80
C THR A 159 2.18 -2.76 6.90
N ALA A 160 2.03 -2.23 8.12
CA ALA A 160 1.53 -0.87 8.33
C ALA A 160 2.48 0.18 7.73
N GLU A 161 3.78 0.09 8.02
CA GLU A 161 4.80 0.99 7.46
C GLU A 161 4.82 0.94 5.91
N MET A 162 4.66 -0.23 5.29
CA MET A 162 4.54 -0.36 3.84
C MET A 162 3.36 0.46 3.30
N GLY A 163 2.20 0.36 3.92
CA GLY A 163 1.01 1.11 3.52
C GLY A 163 1.23 2.62 3.55
N GLU A 164 1.82 3.14 4.63
CA GLU A 164 2.16 4.57 4.77
C GLU A 164 3.10 5.05 3.65
N ARG A 165 4.08 4.22 3.25
CA ARG A 165 5.02 4.55 2.18
C ARG A 165 4.37 4.58 0.81
N ILE A 166 3.43 3.68 0.53
CA ILE A 166 2.63 3.69 -0.71
C ILE A 166 1.81 4.96 -0.81
N GLU A 167 1.14 5.37 0.27
CA GLU A 167 0.35 6.60 0.31
C GLU A 167 1.22 7.85 0.09
N ALA A 168 2.42 7.87 0.65
CA ALA A 168 3.41 8.94 0.44
C ALA A 168 4.05 8.94 -0.96
N GLY A 169 3.84 7.90 -1.78
CA GLY A 169 4.46 7.74 -3.09
C GLY A 169 5.92 7.26 -3.08
N ASP A 170 6.42 6.79 -1.94
CA ASP A 170 7.78 6.26 -1.75
C ASP A 170 7.82 4.75 -2.01
N LEU A 171 7.78 4.37 -3.29
CA LEU A 171 7.63 2.96 -3.70
C LEU A 171 8.87 2.10 -3.39
N GLU A 172 10.06 2.70 -3.36
CA GLU A 172 11.30 2.01 -3.00
C GLU A 172 11.27 1.58 -1.52
N ALA A 173 10.94 2.52 -0.63
CA ALA A 173 10.80 2.20 0.79
C ALA A 173 9.63 1.26 1.05
N ALA A 174 8.50 1.42 0.34
CA ALA A 174 7.38 0.49 0.44
C ALA A 174 7.79 -0.95 0.09
N ARG A 175 8.59 -1.13 -0.97
CA ARG A 175 9.12 -2.43 -1.37
C ARG A 175 10.02 -3.03 -0.29
N GLU A 176 10.92 -2.26 0.32
CA GLU A 176 11.76 -2.71 1.42
C GLU A 176 10.90 -3.23 2.59
N LYS A 177 9.85 -2.50 2.97
CA LYS A 177 8.94 -2.91 4.05
C LYS A 177 8.13 -4.16 3.70
N ARG A 178 7.69 -4.29 2.46
CA ARG A 178 7.01 -5.49 1.95
C ARG A 178 7.92 -6.72 2.03
N GLU A 179 9.17 -6.60 1.60
CA GLU A 179 10.17 -7.67 1.67
C GLU A 179 10.46 -8.04 3.13
N ALA A 180 10.60 -7.06 4.02
CA ALA A 180 10.79 -7.29 5.45
C ALA A 180 9.60 -8.00 6.11
N ALA A 181 8.35 -7.60 5.82
CA ALA A 181 7.15 -8.27 6.31
C ALA A 181 7.10 -9.73 5.84
N THR A 182 7.40 -9.97 4.56
CA THR A 182 7.44 -11.31 3.96
C THR A 182 8.48 -12.20 4.64
N ALA A 183 9.69 -11.68 4.85
CA ALA A 183 10.75 -12.42 5.53
C ALA A 183 10.39 -12.78 6.99
N LYS A 184 9.61 -11.95 7.67
CA LYS A 184 9.11 -12.23 9.03
C LYS A 184 8.06 -13.34 9.00
N ILE A 185 7.10 -13.27 8.09
CA ILE A 185 6.10 -14.34 7.90
C ILE A 185 6.79 -15.67 7.56
N ASP A 186 7.76 -15.69 6.66
CA ASP A 186 8.50 -16.92 6.33
C ASP A 186 9.27 -17.46 7.53
N ARG A 187 9.93 -16.59 8.30
CA ARG A 187 10.60 -16.97 9.55
C ARG A 187 9.65 -17.58 10.58
N SER A 188 8.39 -17.14 10.63
CA SER A 188 7.40 -17.74 11.53
C SER A 188 7.10 -19.20 11.18
N ARG A 189 7.11 -19.56 9.89
CA ARG A 189 7.01 -20.95 9.43
C ARG A 189 8.24 -21.77 9.77
N GLU A 190 9.42 -21.18 9.63
CA GLU A 190 10.67 -21.82 10.03
C GLU A 190 10.69 -22.14 11.53
N TYR A 191 10.17 -21.23 12.36
CA TYR A 191 10.02 -21.50 13.79
C TYR A 191 9.05 -22.64 14.06
N LEU A 192 7.88 -22.63 13.40
CA LEU A 192 6.88 -23.68 13.54
C LEU A 192 7.47 -25.07 13.20
N ALA A 193 8.28 -25.16 12.15
CA ALA A 193 8.93 -26.41 11.72
C ALA A 193 10.11 -26.87 12.59
N ARG A 194 10.61 -26.02 13.51
CA ARG A 194 11.79 -26.31 14.34
C ARG A 194 11.45 -27.12 15.60
N PHE A 195 10.21 -27.06 16.07
CA PHE A 195 9.79 -27.75 17.29
C PHE A 195 9.38 -29.18 16.99
N ASP A 196 9.60 -30.09 17.95
CA ASP A 196 9.25 -31.50 17.85
C ASP A 196 7.82 -31.73 18.37
N ILE A 197 6.91 -30.92 17.85
CA ILE A 197 5.47 -31.01 18.08
C ILE A 197 4.76 -30.93 16.74
N GLU A 198 3.58 -31.53 16.65
CA GLU A 198 2.68 -31.27 15.54
C GLU A 198 2.37 -29.76 15.50
N PRO A 199 2.57 -29.08 14.36
CA PRO A 199 2.29 -27.66 14.21
C PRO A 199 0.88 -27.31 14.68
N PRO A 200 0.71 -26.39 15.65
CA PRO A 200 -0.61 -25.95 16.04
C PRO A 200 -1.36 -25.32 14.86
N THR A 201 -2.50 -25.88 14.47
CA THR A 201 -3.33 -25.38 13.36
C THR A 201 -3.74 -23.91 13.58
N ALA A 202 -3.90 -23.50 14.84
CA ALA A 202 -4.15 -22.11 15.18
C ALA A 202 -2.99 -21.16 14.80
N LEU A 203 -1.74 -21.59 14.92
CA LEU A 203 -0.58 -20.81 14.46
C LEU A 203 -0.50 -20.77 12.95
N GLU A 204 -0.71 -21.88 12.26
CA GLU A 204 -0.78 -21.91 10.78
C GLU A 204 -1.84 -20.93 10.24
N THR A 205 -3.01 -20.92 10.88
CA THR A 205 -4.10 -20.01 10.54
C THR A 205 -3.70 -18.55 10.75
N LYS A 206 -2.97 -18.24 11.82
CA LYS A 206 -2.46 -16.88 12.10
C LYS A 206 -1.40 -16.43 11.09
N ILE A 207 -0.50 -17.33 10.68
CA ILE A 207 0.51 -17.04 9.65
C ILE A 207 -0.19 -16.73 8.31
N ALA A 208 -1.13 -17.57 7.89
CA ALA A 208 -1.92 -17.34 6.68
C ALA A 208 -2.76 -16.04 6.76
N ALA A 209 -3.27 -15.70 7.94
CA ALA A 209 -3.98 -14.44 8.15
C ALA A 209 -3.05 -13.22 7.99
N ALA A 210 -1.82 -13.29 8.50
CA ALA A 210 -0.83 -12.21 8.35
C ALA A 210 -0.47 -11.96 6.87
N GLU A 211 -0.35 -13.02 6.06
CA GLU A 211 -0.12 -12.88 4.61
C GLU A 211 -1.27 -12.20 3.90
N ARG A 212 -2.51 -12.66 4.16
CA ARG A 212 -3.69 -12.03 3.58
C ARG A 212 -3.81 -10.57 3.99
N GLU A 213 -3.44 -10.24 5.23
CA GLU A 213 -3.49 -8.86 5.71
C GLU A 213 -2.43 -7.97 5.05
N ARG A 214 -1.21 -8.48 4.83
CA ARG A 214 -0.18 -7.81 4.03
C ARG A 214 -0.71 -7.47 2.63
N ASP A 215 -1.26 -8.46 1.95
CA ASP A 215 -1.72 -8.30 0.57
C ASP A 215 -2.93 -7.37 0.49
N ARG A 216 -3.90 -7.50 1.42
CA ARG A 216 -5.04 -6.56 1.53
C ARG A 216 -4.61 -5.14 1.80
N THR A 217 -3.62 -4.93 2.68
CA THR A 217 -3.10 -3.60 2.98
C THR A 217 -2.43 -2.98 1.76
N GLU A 218 -1.62 -3.75 1.03
CA GLU A 218 -0.98 -3.28 -0.20
C GLU A 218 -2.04 -2.92 -1.27
N ILE A 219 -3.01 -3.79 -1.52
CA ILE A 219 -4.11 -3.54 -2.48
C ILE A 219 -4.86 -2.25 -2.12
N ARG A 220 -5.33 -2.13 -0.86
CA ARG A 220 -6.11 -0.97 -0.41
C ARG A 220 -5.35 0.34 -0.57
N THR A 221 -4.09 0.36 -0.14
CA THR A 221 -3.27 1.59 -0.18
C THR A 221 -2.88 1.97 -1.60
N ARG A 222 -2.64 1.00 -2.48
CA ARG A 222 -2.43 1.26 -3.92
C ARG A 222 -3.68 1.85 -4.58
N ILE A 223 -4.88 1.34 -4.27
CA ILE A 223 -6.13 1.92 -4.78
C ILE A 223 -6.28 3.37 -4.31
N ALA A 224 -6.11 3.64 -3.01
CA ALA A 224 -6.20 5.00 -2.46
C ALA A 224 -5.17 5.96 -3.09
N ARG A 225 -3.95 5.49 -3.34
CA ARG A 225 -2.92 6.27 -4.03
C ARG A 225 -3.30 6.54 -5.49
N ALA A 226 -3.84 5.55 -6.19
CA ALA A 226 -4.35 5.72 -7.55
C ALA A 226 -5.46 6.77 -7.62
N GLU A 227 -6.38 6.80 -6.65
CA GLU A 227 -7.44 7.82 -6.59
C GLU A 227 -6.90 9.24 -6.40
N THR A 228 -5.87 9.39 -5.58
CA THR A 228 -5.16 10.67 -5.41
C THR A 228 -4.55 11.11 -6.73
N LEU A 229 -3.83 10.22 -7.41
CA LEU A 229 -3.19 10.48 -8.70
C LEU A 229 -4.21 10.74 -9.82
N ILE A 230 -5.37 10.09 -9.81
CA ILE A 230 -6.49 10.35 -10.72
C ILE A 230 -7.00 11.79 -10.51
N THR A 231 -7.15 12.22 -9.27
CA THR A 231 -7.62 13.57 -8.93
C THR A 231 -6.62 14.63 -9.38
N GLU A 232 -5.33 14.42 -9.11
CA GLU A 232 -4.24 15.27 -9.60
C GLU A 232 -4.21 15.31 -11.13
N GLY A 233 -4.30 14.15 -11.79
CA GLY A 233 -4.32 14.07 -13.26
C GLY A 233 -5.48 14.83 -13.89
N THR A 234 -6.67 14.79 -13.27
CA THR A 234 -7.81 15.61 -13.70
C THR A 234 -7.53 17.10 -13.53
N HIS A 235 -6.99 17.52 -12.38
CA HIS A 235 -6.62 18.91 -12.15
C HIS A 235 -5.62 19.44 -13.20
N TYR A 236 -4.57 18.67 -13.49
CA TYR A 236 -3.59 19.01 -14.52
C TYR A 236 -4.21 19.04 -15.93
N THR A 237 -5.19 18.18 -16.21
CA THR A 237 -5.91 18.20 -17.49
C THR A 237 -6.69 19.51 -17.67
N ASP A 238 -7.36 19.98 -16.61
CA ASP A 238 -8.12 21.23 -16.62
C ASP A 238 -7.20 22.46 -16.75
N ALA A 239 -6.03 22.40 -16.11
CA ALA A 239 -4.98 23.42 -16.23
C ALA A 239 -4.18 23.36 -17.55
N ARG A 240 -4.48 22.40 -18.44
CA ARG A 240 -3.74 22.12 -19.69
C ARG A 240 -2.27 21.75 -19.47
N GLU A 241 -1.92 21.25 -18.29
CA GLU A 241 -0.58 20.72 -17.98
C GLU A 241 -0.47 19.25 -18.41
N TYR A 242 -0.57 18.98 -19.72
CA TYR A 242 -0.79 17.63 -20.25
C TYR A 242 0.29 16.61 -19.88
N THR A 243 1.55 17.02 -19.80
CA THR A 243 2.63 16.12 -19.34
C THR A 243 2.44 15.65 -17.91
N ARG A 244 2.00 16.55 -17.01
CA ARG A 244 1.74 16.21 -15.60
C ARG A 244 0.47 15.38 -15.46
N ALA A 245 -0.56 15.71 -16.23
CA ALA A 245 -1.77 14.91 -16.32
C ALA A 245 -1.47 13.46 -16.75
N TYR A 246 -0.68 13.32 -17.81
CA TYR A 246 -0.26 12.04 -18.34
C TYR A 246 0.46 11.20 -17.28
N ARG A 247 1.52 11.75 -16.67
CA ARG A 247 2.29 11.05 -15.63
C ARG A 247 1.40 10.59 -14.48
N SER A 248 0.51 11.46 -14.02
CA SER A 248 -0.40 11.15 -12.91
C SER A 248 -1.33 9.99 -13.25
N PHE A 249 -1.96 9.99 -14.43
CA PHE A 249 -2.81 8.87 -14.87
C PHE A 249 -2.01 7.58 -15.12
N TRP A 250 -0.79 7.68 -15.65
CA TRP A 250 0.08 6.53 -15.86
C TRP A 250 0.46 5.85 -14.53
N TYR A 251 0.89 6.63 -13.54
CA TYR A 251 1.17 6.09 -12.21
C TYR A 251 -0.09 5.55 -11.53
N ALA A 252 -1.24 6.19 -11.70
CA ALA A 252 -2.51 5.66 -11.20
C ALA A 252 -2.83 4.28 -11.79
N ARG A 253 -2.58 4.11 -13.10
CA ARG A 253 -2.76 2.83 -13.80
C ARG A 253 -1.83 1.76 -13.23
N ASP A 254 -0.55 2.06 -13.09
CA ASP A 254 0.45 1.14 -12.52
C ASP A 254 0.08 0.66 -11.11
N HIS A 255 -0.43 1.55 -10.26
CA HIS A 255 -0.93 1.20 -8.93
C HIS A 255 -2.11 0.22 -8.99
N LEU A 256 -3.07 0.45 -9.89
CA LEU A 256 -4.25 -0.40 -10.05
C LEU A 256 -3.89 -1.76 -10.68
N GLU A 257 -3.04 -1.79 -11.71
CA GLU A 257 -2.54 -3.02 -12.32
C GLU A 257 -1.77 -3.88 -11.31
N THR A 258 -0.95 -3.24 -10.46
CA THR A 258 -0.24 -3.94 -9.39
C THR A 258 -1.20 -4.48 -8.33
N ALA A 259 -2.19 -3.69 -7.90
CA ALA A 259 -3.22 -4.16 -6.96
C ALA A 259 -4.01 -5.36 -7.52
N ALA A 260 -4.37 -5.31 -8.81
CA ALA A 260 -5.01 -6.39 -9.54
C ALA A 260 -4.14 -7.67 -9.56
N SER A 261 -2.85 -7.51 -9.85
CA SER A 261 -1.88 -8.61 -9.86
C SER A 261 -1.72 -9.28 -8.49
N ILE A 262 -1.65 -8.49 -7.41
CA ILE A 262 -1.57 -9.00 -6.04
C ILE A 262 -2.85 -9.78 -5.70
N ALA A 263 -4.02 -9.24 -6.01
CA ALA A 263 -5.29 -9.93 -5.75
C ALA A 263 -5.38 -11.28 -6.49
N ARG A 264 -4.96 -11.33 -7.76
CA ARG A 264 -4.97 -12.56 -8.57
C ARG A 264 -3.94 -13.61 -8.13
N SER A 265 -2.79 -13.18 -7.63
CA SER A 265 -1.71 -14.08 -7.20
C SER A 265 -1.86 -14.52 -5.74
N GLY A 266 -2.58 -13.75 -4.93
CA GLY A 266 -2.85 -14.03 -3.52
C GLY A 266 -4.23 -14.67 -3.28
N ASP A 267 -4.51 -14.95 -2.00
CA ASP A 267 -5.81 -15.42 -1.49
C ASP A 267 -6.70 -14.22 -1.09
N VAL A 268 -6.83 -13.24 -1.99
CA VAL A 268 -7.60 -12.01 -1.76
C VAL A 268 -8.52 -11.75 -2.95
N THR A 269 -9.82 -11.58 -2.67
CA THR A 269 -10.79 -11.23 -3.72
C THR A 269 -10.45 -9.88 -4.34
N GLU A 270 -10.33 -9.85 -5.67
CA GLU A 270 -10.06 -8.64 -6.44
C GLU A 270 -11.20 -7.61 -6.27
N PRO A 271 -10.90 -6.36 -5.84
CA PRO A 271 -11.90 -5.31 -5.76
C PRO A 271 -12.49 -4.97 -7.14
N ALA A 272 -13.81 -5.08 -7.27
CA ALA A 272 -14.52 -4.89 -8.55
C ALA A 272 -14.36 -3.49 -9.17
N GLU A 273 -13.93 -2.50 -8.41
CA GLU A 273 -13.71 -1.14 -8.90
C GLU A 273 -12.42 -0.98 -9.72
N ILE A 274 -11.46 -1.92 -9.61
CA ILE A 274 -10.17 -1.85 -10.29
C ILE A 274 -10.37 -1.80 -11.81
N ASP A 275 -11.11 -2.76 -12.38
CA ASP A 275 -11.33 -2.85 -13.82
C ASP A 275 -11.99 -1.59 -14.38
N ALA A 276 -13.05 -1.10 -13.74
CA ALA A 276 -13.76 0.10 -14.18
C ALA A 276 -12.86 1.36 -14.14
N LYS A 277 -11.97 1.46 -13.14
CA LYS A 277 -10.99 2.55 -13.04
C LYS A 277 -9.90 2.42 -14.11
N LEU A 278 -9.43 1.20 -14.41
CA LEU A 278 -8.45 0.95 -15.47
C LEU A 278 -9.00 1.34 -16.84
N GLU A 279 -10.21 0.91 -17.21
CA GLU A 279 -10.87 1.31 -18.48
C GLU A 279 -11.03 2.84 -18.59
N THR A 280 -11.37 3.48 -17.48
CA THR A 280 -11.48 4.95 -17.42
C THR A 280 -10.12 5.61 -17.65
N LEU A 281 -9.05 5.09 -17.06
CA LEU A 281 -7.69 5.61 -17.22
C LEU A 281 -7.18 5.40 -18.64
N GLU A 282 -7.42 4.25 -19.26
CA GLU A 282 -7.07 3.99 -20.65
C GLU A 282 -7.73 4.99 -21.59
N THR A 283 -9.02 5.26 -21.40
CA THR A 283 -9.75 6.27 -22.18
C THR A 283 -9.14 7.67 -22.00
N ARG A 284 -8.80 8.04 -20.75
CA ARG A 284 -8.20 9.35 -20.45
C ARG A 284 -6.80 9.49 -21.06
N LEU A 285 -5.96 8.46 -20.95
CA LEU A 285 -4.62 8.43 -21.53
C LEU A 285 -4.71 8.55 -23.06
N SER A 286 -5.60 7.78 -23.71
CA SER A 286 -5.85 7.88 -25.15
C SER A 286 -6.30 9.28 -25.59
N HIS A 287 -7.16 9.93 -24.81
CA HIS A 287 -7.56 11.31 -25.08
C HIS A 287 -6.39 12.29 -24.97
N LEU A 288 -5.50 12.10 -23.99
CA LEU A 288 -4.30 12.93 -23.81
C LEU A 288 -3.28 12.75 -24.95
N GLU A 289 -3.26 11.61 -25.63
CA GLU A 289 -2.40 11.40 -26.80
C GLU A 289 -2.87 12.20 -28.04
N VAL A 290 -4.19 12.37 -28.19
CA VAL A 290 -4.78 12.97 -29.40
C VAL A 290 -5.05 14.46 -29.25
N ARG A 291 -5.51 14.89 -28.06
CA ARG A 291 -6.03 16.24 -27.84
C ARG A 291 -5.02 17.36 -28.11
N PRO A 292 -3.75 17.29 -27.65
CA PRO A 292 -2.78 18.35 -27.94
C PRO A 292 -2.54 18.50 -29.45
N ARG A 293 -2.48 17.40 -30.21
CA ARG A 293 -2.32 17.46 -31.68
C ARG A 293 -3.53 18.10 -32.36
N ALA A 294 -4.74 17.84 -31.87
CA ALA A 294 -5.96 18.45 -32.41
C ALA A 294 -5.99 19.96 -32.13
N LEU A 295 -5.64 20.37 -30.90
CA LEU A 295 -5.53 21.78 -30.53
C LEU A 295 -4.44 22.51 -31.32
N ALA A 296 -3.29 21.86 -31.54
CA ALA A 296 -2.22 22.41 -32.36
C ALA A 296 -2.68 22.67 -33.80
N ARG A 297 -3.39 21.72 -34.42
CA ARG A 297 -3.97 21.90 -35.76
C ARG A 297 -5.00 23.04 -35.81
N GLN A 298 -5.89 23.11 -34.84
CA GLN A 298 -6.86 24.19 -34.74
C GLN A 298 -6.17 25.56 -34.58
N ALA A 299 -5.04 25.62 -33.88
CA ALA A 299 -4.25 26.82 -33.75
C ALA A 299 -3.55 27.21 -35.08
N CYS A 300 -2.99 26.25 -35.82
CA CYS A 300 -2.49 26.49 -37.19
C CYS A 300 -3.59 27.04 -38.11
N GLU A 301 -4.78 26.41 -38.13
CA GLU A 301 -5.91 26.84 -38.97
C GLU A 301 -6.36 28.27 -38.64
N ARG A 302 -6.35 28.66 -37.36
CA ARG A 302 -6.65 30.04 -36.95
C ARG A 302 -5.57 31.02 -37.38
N ALA A 303 -4.30 30.62 -37.31
CA ALA A 303 -3.18 31.46 -37.74
C ALA A 303 -3.24 31.72 -39.25
N GLU A 304 -3.54 30.70 -40.06
CA GLU A 304 -3.68 30.80 -41.51
C GLU A 304 -4.93 31.58 -41.95
N GLY A 305 -5.97 31.62 -41.11
CA GLY A 305 -7.26 32.23 -41.42
C GLY A 305 -7.44 33.69 -40.97
N THR A 306 -6.43 34.32 -40.37
CA THR A 306 -6.50 35.70 -39.87
C THR A 306 -5.63 36.64 -40.70
N ASP A 307 -6.15 37.84 -40.98
CA ASP A 307 -5.39 38.92 -41.64
C ASP A 307 -4.67 39.84 -40.64
N LYS A 308 -4.76 39.54 -39.34
CA LYS A 308 -4.13 40.32 -38.27
C LYS A 308 -2.88 39.62 -37.77
N LEU A 309 -1.72 40.21 -38.07
CA LEU A 309 -0.41 39.61 -37.79
C LEU A 309 -0.17 39.32 -36.29
N ALA A 310 -0.63 40.20 -35.39
CA ALA A 310 -0.55 39.94 -33.94
C ALA A 310 -1.34 38.68 -33.51
N VAL A 311 -2.54 38.48 -34.09
CA VAL A 311 -3.38 37.30 -33.83
C VAL A 311 -2.76 36.05 -34.47
N GLU A 312 -2.15 36.22 -35.65
CA GLU A 312 -1.43 35.14 -36.33
C GLU A 312 -0.25 34.64 -35.48
N VAL A 313 0.59 35.53 -34.94
CA VAL A 313 1.71 35.19 -34.06
C VAL A 313 1.25 34.47 -32.80
N GLU A 314 0.20 34.96 -32.13
CA GLU A 314 -0.39 34.29 -30.96
C GLU A 314 -0.88 32.87 -31.28
N ALA A 315 -1.55 32.70 -32.43
CA ALA A 315 -2.06 31.40 -32.85
C ALA A 315 -0.92 30.42 -33.22
N TRP A 316 0.14 30.88 -33.88
CA TRP A 316 1.32 30.05 -34.14
C TRP A 316 2.07 29.67 -32.85
N GLN A 317 2.17 30.58 -31.88
CA GLN A 317 2.72 30.28 -30.55
C GLN A 317 1.91 29.20 -29.85
N GLU A 318 0.58 29.31 -29.85
CA GLU A 318 -0.30 28.29 -29.26
C GLU A 318 -0.15 26.94 -30.00
N ALA A 319 -0.02 26.93 -31.33
CA ALA A 319 0.22 25.71 -32.09
C ALA A 319 1.54 25.03 -31.69
N PHE A 320 2.61 25.81 -31.51
CA PHE A 320 3.91 25.32 -31.07
C PHE A 320 3.82 24.67 -29.68
N GLU A 321 3.17 25.34 -28.72
CA GLU A 321 3.01 24.83 -27.36
C GLU A 321 2.26 23.50 -27.34
N HIS A 322 1.15 23.38 -28.07
CA HIS A 322 0.37 22.14 -28.15
C HIS A 322 1.12 20.99 -28.85
N TYR A 323 1.93 21.29 -29.87
CA TYR A 323 2.78 20.26 -30.48
C TYR A 323 3.92 19.82 -29.57
N ARG A 324 4.49 20.72 -28.77
CA ARG A 324 5.47 20.37 -27.73
C ARG A 324 4.85 19.49 -26.65
N ASP A 325 3.62 19.78 -26.25
CA ASP A 325 2.87 18.95 -25.30
C ASP A 325 2.60 17.55 -25.88
N ALA A 326 2.22 17.48 -27.16
CA ALA A 326 2.08 16.21 -27.88
C ALA A 326 3.41 15.42 -27.94
N LEU A 327 4.54 16.10 -28.17
CA LEU A 327 5.85 15.46 -28.24
C LEU A 327 6.26 14.90 -26.88
N THR A 328 6.02 15.66 -25.82
CA THR A 328 6.37 15.28 -24.44
C THR A 328 5.50 14.13 -23.95
N ALA A 329 4.24 14.05 -24.38
CA ALA A 329 3.39 12.87 -24.14
C ALA A 329 3.92 11.61 -24.82
N GLY A 330 4.72 11.74 -25.89
CA GLY A 330 5.40 10.62 -26.57
C GLY A 330 6.85 10.38 -26.13
N TRP A 331 7.44 11.22 -25.27
CA TRP A 331 8.84 11.14 -24.85
C TRP A 331 8.96 10.97 -23.33
N GLY A 332 9.49 9.82 -22.88
CA GLY A 332 9.71 9.51 -21.46
C GLY A 332 8.58 8.73 -20.79
N THR A 333 7.77 8.05 -21.59
CA THR A 333 6.62 7.24 -21.18
C THR A 333 6.63 5.97 -22.00
N ASP A 334 6.35 4.80 -21.41
CA ASP A 334 6.32 3.49 -22.12
C ASP A 334 5.18 3.35 -23.15
N LEU A 335 4.62 4.47 -23.60
CA LEU A 335 3.66 4.48 -24.69
C LEU A 335 4.36 4.28 -26.03
N GLU A 336 3.95 3.21 -26.72
CA GLU A 336 4.03 3.17 -28.17
C GLU A 336 3.08 4.25 -28.72
N PHE A 337 3.59 5.47 -28.85
CA PHE A 337 2.84 6.56 -29.45
C PHE A 337 2.37 6.14 -30.85
N SER A 338 1.06 6.15 -31.08
CA SER A 338 0.45 5.77 -32.37
C SER A 338 0.74 6.76 -33.51
N GLY A 339 1.55 7.80 -33.27
CA GLY A 339 1.99 8.75 -34.27
C GLY A 339 3.45 8.54 -34.66
N ASP A 340 3.77 8.87 -35.90
CA ASP A 340 5.16 8.99 -36.32
C ASP A 340 5.81 10.20 -35.61
N VAL A 341 6.73 9.92 -34.68
CA VAL A 341 7.49 10.93 -33.93
C VAL A 341 8.23 11.87 -34.88
N GLU A 342 8.72 11.35 -36.00
CA GLU A 342 9.40 12.15 -37.03
C GLU A 342 8.41 13.11 -37.70
N THR A 343 7.20 12.66 -37.99
CA THR A 343 6.11 13.55 -38.47
C THR A 343 5.80 14.66 -37.46
N LEU A 344 5.82 14.38 -36.15
CA LEU A 344 5.56 15.40 -35.13
C LEU A 344 6.72 16.41 -35.02
N ARG A 345 7.97 15.93 -35.07
CA ARG A 345 9.17 16.78 -35.10
C ARG A 345 9.19 17.69 -36.31
N SER A 346 8.94 17.14 -37.50
CA SER A 346 8.86 17.92 -38.74
C SER A 346 7.76 18.99 -38.65
N ARG A 347 6.62 18.69 -38.03
CA ARG A 347 5.58 19.71 -37.80
C ARG A 347 6.03 20.81 -36.85
N ILE A 348 6.73 20.47 -35.76
CA ILE A 348 7.28 21.45 -34.83
C ILE A 348 8.28 22.35 -35.56
N GLU A 349 9.19 21.78 -36.37
CA GLU A 349 10.15 22.55 -37.17
C GLU A 349 9.45 23.53 -38.11
N THR A 350 8.41 23.08 -38.82
CA THR A 350 7.60 23.95 -39.69
C THR A 350 6.94 25.07 -38.90
N VAL A 351 6.26 24.76 -37.80
CA VAL A 351 5.57 25.76 -36.97
C VAL A 351 6.56 26.76 -36.38
N VAL A 352 7.72 26.29 -35.91
CA VAL A 352 8.77 27.17 -35.37
C VAL A 352 9.33 28.08 -36.46
N GLY A 353 9.62 27.54 -37.65
CA GLY A 353 10.08 28.34 -38.79
C GLY A 353 9.09 29.46 -39.13
N THR A 354 7.82 29.12 -39.30
CA THR A 354 6.75 30.10 -39.57
C THR A 354 6.59 31.11 -38.42
N LEU A 355 6.65 30.67 -37.16
CA LEU A 355 6.54 31.55 -36.00
C LEU A 355 7.71 32.55 -35.93
N ILE A 356 8.94 32.12 -36.24
CA ILE A 356 10.12 33.01 -36.30
C ILE A 356 9.90 34.09 -37.37
N GLU A 357 9.47 33.70 -38.57
CA GLU A 357 9.19 34.62 -39.68
C GLU A 357 8.10 35.62 -39.30
N ARG A 358 6.96 35.14 -38.77
CA ARG A 358 5.84 36.01 -38.39
C ARG A 358 6.15 36.97 -37.26
N ARG A 359 6.99 36.56 -36.30
CA ARG A 359 7.47 37.46 -35.24
C ARG A 359 8.40 38.54 -35.80
N ALA A 360 9.23 38.21 -36.77
CA ALA A 360 10.08 39.21 -37.45
C ALA A 360 9.24 40.20 -38.27
N ASP A 361 8.24 39.71 -39.02
CA ASP A 361 7.28 40.55 -39.74
C ASP A 361 6.54 41.49 -38.75
N LEU A 362 6.07 40.96 -37.62
CA LEU A 362 5.35 41.75 -36.61
C LEU A 362 6.24 42.82 -35.98
N ALA A 363 7.51 42.49 -35.72
CA ALA A 363 8.47 43.46 -35.23
C ALA A 363 8.72 44.60 -36.23
N ALA A 364 8.76 44.30 -37.53
CA ALA A 364 8.90 45.30 -38.58
C ALA A 364 7.67 46.22 -38.70
N ASP A 365 6.45 45.67 -38.60
CA ASP A 365 5.21 46.45 -38.58
C ASP A 365 5.15 47.38 -37.35
N LEU A 366 5.46 46.84 -36.17
CA LEU A 366 5.53 47.61 -34.93
C LEU A 366 6.60 48.71 -35.00
N GLU A 367 7.74 48.42 -35.60
CA GLU A 367 8.77 49.42 -35.84
C GLU A 367 8.27 50.55 -36.75
N ALA A 368 7.59 50.22 -37.86
CA ALA A 368 7.04 51.21 -38.78
C ALA A 368 5.98 52.08 -38.08
N GLU A 369 5.10 51.48 -37.29
CA GLU A 369 4.13 52.22 -36.46
C GLU A 369 4.83 53.13 -35.43
N GLY A 370 5.95 52.66 -34.87
CA GLY A 370 6.80 53.43 -33.97
C GLY A 370 7.43 54.64 -34.66
N ASP A 371 7.98 54.45 -35.86
CA ASP A 371 8.56 55.50 -36.70
C ASP A 371 7.52 56.57 -37.05
N ASP A 372 6.30 56.17 -37.42
CA ASP A 372 5.19 57.08 -37.75
C ASP A 372 4.72 57.90 -36.54
N CYS A 373 4.80 57.32 -35.34
CA CYS A 373 4.41 57.98 -34.10
C CYS A 373 5.52 58.85 -33.50
N ARG A 374 6.79 58.62 -33.87
CA ARG A 374 7.97 59.13 -33.15
C ARG A 374 7.94 60.62 -32.85
N GLU A 375 7.52 61.43 -33.81
CA GLU A 375 7.51 62.90 -33.66
C GLU A 375 6.21 63.43 -33.02
N ARG A 376 5.10 62.71 -33.18
CA ARG A 376 3.76 63.18 -32.78
C ARG A 376 3.33 62.67 -31.41
N ASP A 377 3.73 61.44 -31.09
CA ASP A 377 3.48 60.75 -29.82
C ASP A 377 4.67 59.84 -29.47
N PRO A 378 5.74 60.40 -28.87
CA PRO A 378 6.92 59.65 -28.45
C PRO A 378 6.62 58.52 -27.45
N ALA A 379 5.55 58.64 -26.66
CA ALA A 379 5.18 57.60 -25.69
C ALA A 379 4.61 56.36 -26.39
N THR A 380 3.77 56.55 -27.40
CA THR A 380 3.31 55.44 -28.25
C THR A 380 4.45 54.85 -29.06
N ALA A 381 5.33 55.66 -29.65
CA ALA A 381 6.49 55.17 -30.38
C ALA A 381 7.38 54.25 -29.52
N ARG A 382 7.67 54.64 -28.27
CA ARG A 382 8.41 53.80 -27.32
C ARG A 382 7.78 52.43 -27.11
N ARG A 383 6.46 52.40 -26.83
CA ARG A 383 5.74 51.13 -26.61
C ARG A 383 5.85 50.22 -27.83
N ARG A 384 5.71 50.77 -29.04
CA ARG A 384 5.81 49.97 -30.27
C ARG A 384 7.21 49.40 -30.48
N TYR A 385 8.26 50.18 -30.23
CA TYR A 385 9.61 49.66 -30.30
C TYR A 385 9.89 48.62 -29.19
N ASP A 386 9.38 48.82 -27.97
CA ASP A 386 9.52 47.83 -26.88
C ASP A 386 8.82 46.51 -27.26
N GLU A 387 7.58 46.57 -27.77
CA GLU A 387 6.85 45.40 -28.29
C GLU A 387 7.60 44.72 -29.45
N ALA A 388 8.19 45.47 -30.38
CA ALA A 388 8.97 44.93 -31.48
C ALA A 388 10.23 44.18 -30.99
N LEU A 389 10.91 44.73 -29.98
CA LEU A 389 12.07 44.09 -29.36
C LEU A 389 11.71 42.78 -28.66
N GLU A 390 10.56 42.74 -27.97
CA GLU A 390 10.04 41.50 -27.36
C GLU A 390 9.79 40.41 -28.42
N GLN A 391 9.21 40.76 -29.57
CA GLN A 391 9.00 39.81 -30.66
C GLN A 391 10.32 39.25 -31.23
N LEU A 392 11.30 40.12 -31.47
CA LEU A 392 12.62 39.70 -31.97
C LEU A 392 13.40 38.86 -30.96
N GLU A 393 13.29 39.17 -29.66
CA GLU A 393 13.91 38.36 -28.62
C GLU A 393 13.32 36.95 -28.56
N ALA A 394 12.00 36.83 -28.61
CA ALA A 394 11.32 35.54 -28.67
C ALA A 394 11.68 34.74 -29.94
N ALA A 395 11.70 35.40 -31.10
CA ALA A 395 12.12 34.80 -32.37
C ALA A 395 13.57 34.31 -32.31
N LEU A 396 14.49 35.11 -31.76
CA LEU A 396 15.90 34.77 -31.62
C LEU A 396 16.12 33.58 -30.68
N GLN A 397 15.35 33.48 -29.60
CA GLN A 397 15.38 32.33 -28.70
C GLN A 397 15.00 31.05 -29.43
N LEU A 398 13.88 31.06 -30.16
CA LEU A 398 13.42 29.92 -30.96
C LEU A 398 14.43 29.56 -32.05
N ALA A 399 14.96 30.55 -32.77
CA ALA A 399 15.94 30.35 -33.84
C ALA A 399 17.21 29.64 -33.34
N ARG A 400 17.68 29.99 -32.14
CA ARG A 400 18.83 29.36 -31.49
C ARG A 400 18.53 27.96 -30.98
N GLU A 401 17.39 27.78 -30.33
CA GLU A 401 16.99 26.49 -29.74
C GLU A 401 16.79 25.43 -30.84
N PHE A 402 16.10 25.79 -31.92
CA PHE A 402 15.74 24.88 -33.00
C PHE A 402 16.70 24.93 -34.20
N ARG A 403 17.71 25.79 -34.17
CA ARG A 403 18.67 26.01 -35.28
C ARG A 403 17.94 26.29 -36.61
N SER A 404 16.93 27.15 -36.56
CA SER A 404 16.07 27.52 -37.68
C SER A 404 16.10 29.04 -37.91
N GLY A 405 15.85 29.49 -39.15
CA GLY A 405 15.93 30.90 -39.54
C GLY A 405 17.36 31.45 -39.60
N ASP A 406 17.48 32.78 -39.45
CA ASP A 406 18.75 33.51 -39.43
C ASP A 406 18.90 34.30 -38.10
N PRO A 407 19.53 33.70 -37.07
CA PRO A 407 19.73 34.36 -35.77
C PRO A 407 20.55 35.65 -35.86
N ASP A 408 21.45 35.79 -36.83
CA ASP A 408 22.32 36.95 -36.96
C ASP A 408 21.56 38.13 -37.57
N ALA A 409 20.67 37.86 -38.55
CA ALA A 409 19.74 38.86 -39.07
C ALA A 409 18.80 39.38 -37.98
N LEU A 410 18.18 38.48 -37.20
CA LEU A 410 17.29 38.86 -36.09
C LEU A 410 18.02 39.69 -35.03
N ALA A 411 19.26 39.35 -34.70
CA ALA A 411 20.08 40.12 -33.77
C ALA A 411 20.39 41.53 -34.31
N THR A 412 20.71 41.62 -35.60
CA THR A 412 20.96 42.90 -36.29
C THR A 412 19.73 43.81 -36.25
N ASP A 413 18.54 43.26 -36.54
CA ASP A 413 17.29 44.01 -36.46
C ASP A 413 16.98 44.47 -35.04
N ARG A 414 17.24 43.62 -34.05
CA ARG A 414 17.04 43.97 -32.63
C ARG A 414 17.95 45.12 -32.21
N GLU A 415 19.22 45.11 -32.60
CA GLU A 415 20.15 46.21 -32.32
C GLU A 415 19.70 47.52 -32.99
N ARG A 416 19.26 47.43 -34.24
CA ARG A 416 18.75 48.56 -35.02
C ARG A 416 17.52 49.20 -34.38
N ILE A 417 16.52 48.41 -33.99
CA ILE A 417 15.32 48.90 -33.29
C ILE A 417 15.68 49.43 -31.90
N GLY A 418 16.61 48.76 -31.18
CA GLY A 418 17.10 49.21 -29.89
C GLY A 418 17.74 50.61 -29.96
N ALA A 419 18.49 50.90 -31.02
CA ALA A 419 19.04 52.23 -31.26
C ALA A 419 17.93 53.28 -31.49
N LYS A 420 16.88 52.94 -32.25
CA LYS A 420 15.71 53.83 -32.44
C LYS A 420 14.98 54.10 -31.11
N ARG A 421 14.75 53.05 -30.32
CA ARG A 421 14.12 53.12 -29.00
C ARG A 421 14.87 54.05 -28.04
N TYR A 422 16.21 54.01 -28.06
CA TYR A 422 17.07 54.89 -27.28
C TYR A 422 17.00 56.35 -27.74
N ASN A 423 16.97 56.58 -29.06
CA ASN A 423 16.90 57.93 -29.63
C ASN A 423 15.56 58.65 -29.43
N VAL A 424 14.51 57.96 -28.96
CA VAL A 424 13.24 58.60 -28.58
C VAL A 424 13.33 59.25 -27.19
N ASP A 425 14.33 58.88 -26.39
CA ASP A 425 14.56 59.39 -25.04
C ASP A 425 15.60 60.53 -24.96
N GLY A 426 16.38 60.75 -26.02
CA GLY A 426 17.36 61.84 -26.14
C GLY A 426 16.86 62.95 -27.04
#